data_AF-A0A434I568-F1
#
_entry.id   AF-A0A434I568-F1
#
_cell.length_a   1.000
_cell.length_b   1.000
_cell.length_c   1.000
_cell.angle_alpha   90.00
_cell.angle_beta   90.00
_cell.angle_gamma   90.00
#
_symmetry.space_group_name_H-M   'P 1'
#
loop_
_entity.id
_entity.type
_entity.pdbx_description
1 polymer ?
#
loop_
_entity_poly.entity_id
_entity_poly.type
_entity_poly.pdbx_seq_one_letter_code
_entity_poly.pdbx_strand_id
1 'polypeptide(L)' 'MNQAAPAPRENQGDPVVRIDARLKVTGQAGYPADIVTANVAHGALATSSIARGKVSELHTKDARAVPGVLD' A
#
# COMPACT_ATOMS: atom_id res chain seq x y z
N MET A 1 8.86 3.77 -23.31
CA MET A 1 8.80 5.25 -23.27
C MET A 1 7.34 5.61 -23.05
N ASN A 2 6.99 6.17 -21.90
CA ASN A 2 5.60 6.58 -21.67
C ASN A 2 5.33 7.75 -22.60
N GLN A 3 4.32 7.65 -23.47
CA GLN A 3 3.95 8.75 -24.36
C GLN A 3 3.59 9.94 -23.46
N ALA A 4 4.26 11.08 -23.66
CA ALA A 4 3.91 12.29 -22.94
C ALA A 4 2.42 12.59 -23.17
N ALA A 5 1.75 13.18 -22.17
CA ALA A 5 0.37 13.59 -22.34
C ALA A 5 0.24 14.47 -23.60
N PRO A 6 -0.81 14.28 -24.42
CA PRO A 6 -1.02 15.07 -25.63
C PRO A 6 -1.16 16.56 -25.33
N ALA A 7 -1.05 17.39 -26.36
CA ALA A 7 -1.17 18.83 -26.20
C ALA A 7 -2.55 19.19 -25.61
N PRO A 8 -2.66 20.29 -24.83
CA PRO A 8 -3.94 20.72 -24.28
C PRO A 8 -5.02 20.84 -25.37
N ARG A 9 -6.20 20.28 -25.12
CA ARG A 9 -7.37 20.20 -26.02
C ARG A 9 -7.25 19.26 -27.22
N GLU A 10 -6.12 18.59 -27.43
CA GLU A 10 -5.92 17.70 -28.59
C GLU A 10 -6.86 16.48 -28.55
N ASN A 11 -7.09 15.90 -27.36
CA ASN A 11 -7.95 14.73 -27.17
C ASN A 11 -8.96 14.89 -26.01
N GLN A 12 -9.18 16.12 -25.55
CA GLN A 12 -10.06 16.38 -24.41
C GLN A 12 -11.52 16.13 -24.80
N GLY A 13 -12.17 15.18 -24.13
CA GLY A 13 -13.55 14.78 -24.41
C GLY A 13 -13.67 13.52 -25.28
N ASP A 14 -12.57 13.04 -25.85
CA ASP A 14 -12.57 11.80 -26.62
C ASP A 14 -12.69 10.57 -25.69
N PRO A 15 -13.45 9.54 -26.08
CA PRO A 15 -13.62 8.31 -25.31
C PRO A 15 -12.41 7.36 -25.48
N VAL A 16 -11.22 7.83 -25.13
CA VAL A 16 -9.98 7.06 -25.28
C VAL A 16 -9.89 5.89 -24.29
N VAL A 17 -9.25 4.80 -24.73
CA VAL A 17 -8.94 3.67 -23.85
C VAL A 17 -7.95 4.12 -22.78
N ARG A 18 -8.16 3.68 -21.54
CA ARG A 18 -7.26 4.00 -20.42
C ARG A 18 -5.86 3.46 -20.66
N ILE A 19 -4.86 4.34 -20.57
CA ILE A 19 -3.45 4.00 -20.76
C ILE A 19 -2.95 2.88 -19.84
N ASP A 20 -3.51 2.77 -18.63
CA ASP A 20 -3.14 1.78 -17.62
C ASP A 20 -4.02 0.51 -17.65
N ALA A 21 -5.04 0.43 -18.53
CA ALA A 21 -6.03 -0.64 -18.52
C ALA A 21 -5.39 -2.02 -18.65
N ARG A 22 -4.54 -2.21 -19.67
CA ARG A 22 -3.94 -3.52 -19.97
C ARG A 22 -3.16 -4.05 -18.76
N LEU A 23 -2.32 -3.22 -18.14
CA LEU A 23 -1.54 -3.63 -16.97
C LEU A 23 -2.44 -4.04 -15.81
N LYS A 24 -3.51 -3.27 -15.55
CA LYS A 24 -4.45 -3.55 -14.45
C LYS A 24 -5.29 -4.81 -14.68
N VAL A 25 -5.78 -5.06 -15.90
CA VAL A 25 -6.64 -6.23 -16.20
C VAL A 25 -5.86 -7.52 -16.44
N THR A 26 -4.53 -7.45 -16.53
CA THR A 26 -3.67 -8.62 -16.72
C THR A 26 -2.83 -8.96 -15.49
N GLY A 27 -3.00 -8.22 -14.38
CA GLY A 27 -2.19 -8.41 -13.17
C GLY A 27 -0.73 -7.97 -13.31
N GLN A 28 -0.40 -7.17 -14.34
CA GLN A 28 0.95 -6.67 -14.57
C GLN A 28 1.20 -5.28 -13.95
N ALA A 29 0.15 -4.63 -13.44
CA ALA A 29 0.29 -3.41 -12.67
C ALA A 29 0.89 -3.75 -11.30
N GLY A 30 2.05 -3.15 -10.99
CA GLY A 30 2.69 -3.30 -9.69
C GLY A 30 2.07 -2.37 -8.64
N TYR A 31 1.81 -2.91 -7.46
CA TYR A 31 1.39 -2.20 -6.26
C TYR A 31 2.42 -2.38 -5.14
N PRO A 32 2.39 -1.56 -4.07
CA PRO A 32 3.36 -1.69 -2.98
C PRO A 32 3.41 -3.09 -2.33
N ALA A 33 2.29 -3.80 -2.32
CA ALA A 33 2.21 -5.17 -1.81
C ALA A 33 2.89 -6.22 -2.71
N ASP A 34 3.18 -5.88 -3.98
CA ASP A 34 3.81 -6.80 -4.96
C ASP A 34 5.34 -6.68 -4.97
N ILE A 35 5.91 -5.73 -4.20
CA ILE A 35 7.35 -5.48 -4.19
C ILE A 35 8.06 -6.63 -3.48
N VAL A 36 8.75 -7.47 -4.26
CA VAL A 36 9.62 -8.52 -3.73
C VAL A 36 10.91 -7.89 -3.21
N THR A 37 11.08 -7.92 -1.88
CA THR A 37 12.30 -7.45 -1.20
C THR A 37 12.83 -8.55 -0.29
N ALA A 38 14.15 -8.61 -0.09
CA ALA A 38 14.75 -9.55 0.85
C ALA A 38 14.55 -9.09 2.30
N ASN A 39 14.41 -10.05 3.23
CA ASN A 39 14.36 -9.81 4.68
C ASN A 39 13.26 -8.82 5.12
N VAL A 40 12.06 -8.91 4.53
CA VAL A 40 10.92 -8.06 4.91
C VAL A 40 10.32 -8.53 6.23
N ALA A 41 10.18 -7.60 7.18
CA ALA A 41 9.37 -7.80 8.38
C ALA A 41 7.91 -7.43 8.11
N HIS A 42 6.97 -8.12 8.75
CA HIS A 42 5.55 -7.82 8.69
C HIS A 42 5.11 -7.08 9.96
N GLY A 43 4.38 -5.97 9.78
CA GLY A 43 3.79 -5.20 10.88
C GLY A 43 2.32 -5.51 11.09
N ALA A 44 1.89 -5.60 12.36
CA ALA A 44 0.49 -5.66 12.75
C ALA A 44 0.20 -4.51 13.73
N LEU A 45 -0.95 -3.86 13.56
CA LEU A 45 -1.32 -2.69 14.37
C LEU A 45 -2.30 -3.09 15.48
N ALA A 46 -1.95 -2.77 16.72
CA ALA A 46 -2.89 -2.71 17.83
C ALA A 46 -3.39 -1.26 17.96
N THR A 47 -4.63 -1.01 17.54
CA THR A 47 -5.22 0.33 17.52
C THR A 47 -6.02 0.63 18.79
N SER A 48 -6.37 1.89 19.01
CA SER A 48 -7.15 2.31 20.18
C SER A 48 -8.57 1.74 20.14
N SER A 49 -9.04 1.18 21.25
CA SER A 49 -10.41 0.71 21.43
C SER A 49 -11.40 1.82 21.80
N ILE A 50 -10.91 3.05 22.02
CA ILE A 50 -11.69 4.22 22.41
C ILE A 50 -11.42 5.40 21.47
N ALA A 51 -12.41 6.28 21.30
CA ALA A 51 -12.30 7.45 20.43
C ALA A 51 -11.48 8.59 21.04
N ARG A 52 -11.48 8.75 22.37
CA ARG A 52 -10.74 9.82 23.07
C ARG A 52 -10.36 9.38 24.48
N GLY A 53 -9.09 9.56 24.83
CA GLY A 53 -8.57 9.28 26.16
C GLY A 53 -7.05 9.42 26.20
N LYS A 54 -6.45 8.90 27.27
CA LYS A 54 -4.99 8.81 27.43
C LYS A 54 -4.60 7.36 27.63
N VAL A 55 -3.57 6.89 26.93
CA VAL A 55 -2.94 5.60 27.21
C VAL A 55 -2.14 5.75 28.50
N SER A 56 -2.53 5.01 29.55
CA SER A 56 -1.80 4.97 30.81
C SER A 56 -0.63 3.99 30.78
N GLU A 57 -0.80 2.86 30.07
CA GLU A 57 0.19 1.79 30.01
C GLU A 57 0.00 0.93 28.74
N LEU A 58 1.07 0.26 28.30
CA LEU A 58 1.05 -0.75 27.23
C LEU A 58 1.76 -2.03 27.72
N HIS A 59 1.03 -3.14 27.79
CA HIS A 59 1.61 -4.44 28.12
C HIS A 59 2.06 -5.16 26.85
N THR A 60 3.37 -5.21 26.59
CA THR A 60 3.93 -5.82 25.36
C THR A 60 4.77 -7.07 25.62
N LYS A 61 4.97 -7.45 26.88
CA LYS A 61 5.86 -8.54 27.28
C LYS A 61 5.51 -9.87 26.60
N ASP A 62 4.25 -10.25 26.63
CA ASP A 62 3.80 -11.53 26.08
C ASP A 62 3.92 -11.54 24.55
N ALA A 63 3.62 -10.41 23.89
CA ALA A 63 3.80 -10.26 22.44
C ALA A 63 5.28 -10.43 22.04
N ARG A 64 6.21 -9.84 22.80
CA ARG A 64 7.66 -9.94 22.55
C ARG A 64 8.22 -11.34 22.82
N ALA A 65 7.54 -12.15 23.64
CA ALA A 65 7.95 -13.52 23.91
C ALA A 65 7.56 -14.50 22.79
N VAL A 66 6.71 -14.09 21.83
CA VAL A 66 6.32 -14.93 20.70
C VAL A 66 7.50 -15.10 19.73
N PRO A 67 7.89 -16.35 19.38
CA PRO A 67 8.97 -16.59 18.42
C PRO A 67 8.70 -15.91 17.07
N GLY A 68 9.70 -15.18 16.55
CA GLY A 68 9.61 -14.47 15.28
C GLY A 68 9.11 -13.02 15.37
N VAL A 69 8.65 -12.57 16.55
CA VAL A 69 8.44 -11.14 16.79
C VAL A 69 9.79 -10.45 16.93
N LEU A 70 9.94 -9.31 16.26
CA LEU A 70 11.15 -8.48 16.24
C LEU A 70 11.04 -7.37 17.31
N ASP A 71 12.18 -6.89 17.83
CA ASP A 71 12.30 -5.78 18.80
C ASP A 71 12.54 -4.43 18.10
#